data_AF-A0A077EGZ4-F1
#
_entry.id   AF-A0A077EGZ4-F1
#
_cell.length_a   1.000
_cell.length_b   1.000
_cell.length_c   1.000
_cell.angle_alpha   90.00
_cell.angle_beta   90.00
_cell.angle_gamma   90.00
#
_symmetry.space_group_name_H-M   'P 1'
#
loop_
_entity.id
_entity.type
_entity.pdbx_description
1 polymer ?
#
loop_
_entity_poly.entity_id
_entity_poly.type
_entity_poly.pdbx_seq_one_letter_code
_entity_poly.pdbx_strand_id
1 'polypeptide(L)'
;MQLFINETSLHGQYNEQVHFFNSLKIFLSSIKRISEIKNEKDVFKSDHFFYYTGIEGTFFESTIKNNPALNQTFVQNLQLLNPKSWQKDQIHDTSCSYEYNDENFVTTSVAEISERALVARNFYGFLLNFSESKFGNEPSLNILKNNADSIEIDVVVTPEEIESWLINRGFINPREDYDEASRIAPADFQTVLKDGAIFEKTNYPRNNGRIVYKRKGTNELWVVDSAIKHAGAKAHIEIFDENSRKHLGTSLYNQVKLDIRYKVDNRSINLG
;
A
#
# COMPACT_ATOMS: atom_id res chain seq x y z
N MET A 1 6.83 -14.87 -1.04
CA MET A 1 5.52 -14.45 -0.49
C MET A 1 4.48 -14.49 -1.60
N GLN A 2 3.18 -14.62 -1.27
CA GLN A 2 2.10 -14.62 -2.27
C GLN A 2 1.08 -13.53 -1.98
N LEU A 3 0.83 -12.66 -2.94
CA LEU A 3 0.00 -11.46 -2.77
C LEU A 3 -1.22 -11.55 -3.68
N PHE A 4 -2.42 -11.36 -3.13
CA PHE A 4 -3.64 -11.47 -3.90
C PHE A 4 -4.33 -10.11 -4.00
N ILE A 5 -4.52 -9.61 -5.22
CA ILE A 5 -5.39 -8.46 -5.44
C ILE A 5 -6.82 -8.93 -5.24
N ASN A 6 -7.46 -8.47 -4.18
CA ASN A 6 -8.78 -8.94 -3.77
C ASN A 6 -9.89 -8.26 -4.57
N GLU A 7 -10.38 -8.93 -5.60
CA GLU A 7 -11.49 -8.44 -6.42
C GLU A 7 -12.78 -8.22 -5.61
N THR A 8 -13.03 -9.03 -4.58
CA THR A 8 -14.25 -8.95 -3.78
C THR A 8 -14.27 -7.79 -2.79
N SER A 9 -13.14 -7.08 -2.65
CA SER A 9 -13.11 -5.83 -1.90
C SER A 9 -13.82 -4.69 -2.64
N LEU A 10 -14.02 -4.82 -3.97
CA LEU A 10 -14.92 -3.99 -4.77
C LEU A 10 -16.33 -4.60 -4.74
N HIS A 11 -17.27 -3.92 -4.10
CA HIS A 11 -18.63 -4.41 -3.91
C HIS A 11 -19.70 -3.30 -4.03
N GLY A 12 -19.37 -2.22 -4.75
CA GLY A 12 -20.25 -1.07 -4.97
C GLY A 12 -20.25 -0.05 -3.83
N GLN A 13 -19.19 -0.01 -3.02
CA GLN A 13 -19.16 0.77 -1.77
C GLN A 13 -19.13 2.29 -1.94
N TYR A 14 -18.78 2.81 -3.11
CA TYR A 14 -18.62 4.25 -3.30
C TYR A 14 -19.85 4.88 -3.95
N ASN A 15 -20.51 5.77 -3.22
CA ASN A 15 -21.66 6.52 -3.72
C ASN A 15 -21.27 7.57 -4.77
N GLU A 16 -20.07 8.14 -4.66
CA GLU A 16 -19.58 9.19 -5.54
C GLU A 16 -18.26 8.83 -6.20
N GLN A 17 -18.08 9.30 -7.44
CA GLN A 17 -16.87 9.06 -8.23
C GLN A 17 -15.60 9.61 -7.56
N VAL A 18 -15.72 10.71 -6.80
CA VAL A 18 -14.59 11.30 -6.08
C VAL A 18 -14.05 10.38 -4.99
N HIS A 19 -14.92 9.69 -4.24
CA HIS A 19 -14.52 8.74 -3.19
C HIS A 19 -13.85 7.53 -3.80
N PHE A 20 -14.42 6.98 -4.87
CA PHE A 20 -13.80 5.89 -5.63
C PHE A 20 -12.41 6.28 -6.15
N PHE A 21 -12.25 7.47 -6.72
CA PHE A 21 -10.95 7.93 -7.22
C PHE A 21 -9.92 8.14 -6.11
N ASN A 22 -10.35 8.57 -4.92
CA ASN A 22 -9.45 8.68 -3.76
C ASN A 22 -8.99 7.29 -3.29
N SER A 23 -9.90 6.33 -3.19
CA SER A 23 -9.57 4.93 -2.91
C SER A 23 -8.61 4.34 -3.96
N LEU A 24 -8.88 4.58 -5.25
CA LEU A 24 -8.03 4.09 -6.33
C LEU A 24 -6.61 4.67 -6.27
N LYS A 25 -6.44 5.94 -5.84
CA LYS A 25 -5.10 6.51 -5.61
C LYS A 25 -4.35 5.81 -4.48
N ILE A 26 -5.04 5.44 -3.40
CA ILE A 26 -4.46 4.66 -2.30
C ILE A 26 -4.04 3.28 -2.84
N PHE A 27 -4.95 2.58 -3.52
CA PHE A 27 -4.69 1.29 -4.12
C PHE A 27 -3.49 1.31 -5.07
N LEU A 28 -3.39 2.31 -5.97
CA LEU A 28 -2.25 2.47 -6.88
C LEU A 28 -0.94 2.75 -6.14
N SER A 29 -1.00 3.49 -5.03
CA SER A 29 0.17 3.70 -4.17
C SER A 29 0.63 2.39 -3.52
N SER A 30 -0.31 1.54 -3.09
CA SER A 30 -0.05 0.20 -2.55
C SER A 30 0.56 -0.73 -3.61
N ILE A 31 0.02 -0.74 -4.82
CA ILE A 31 0.58 -1.48 -5.98
C ILE A 31 2.02 -1.05 -6.25
N LYS A 32 2.29 0.26 -6.27
CA LYS A 32 3.65 0.78 -6.43
C LYS A 32 4.57 0.31 -5.30
N ARG A 33 4.14 0.38 -4.04
CA ARG A 33 4.94 -0.10 -2.91
C ARG A 33 5.27 -1.59 -3.01
N ILE A 34 4.31 -2.41 -3.47
CA ILE A 34 4.53 -3.83 -3.73
C ILE A 34 5.58 -4.03 -4.83
N SER A 35 5.55 -3.23 -5.89
CA SER A 35 6.51 -3.33 -6.99
C SER A 35 7.97 -3.13 -6.52
N GLU A 36 8.16 -2.31 -5.50
CA GLU A 36 9.45 -1.98 -4.89
C GLU A 36 9.98 -3.06 -3.91
N ILE A 37 9.16 -4.05 -3.55
CA ILE A 37 9.59 -5.17 -2.69
C ILE A 37 10.63 -6.01 -3.45
N LYS A 38 11.84 -6.14 -2.88
CA LYS A 38 12.96 -6.89 -3.47
C LYS A 38 12.89 -8.40 -3.22
N ASN A 39 12.24 -8.82 -2.14
CA ASN A 39 12.07 -10.24 -1.81
C ASN A 39 11.24 -10.95 -2.89
N GLU A 40 11.45 -12.26 -3.03
CA GLU A 40 10.69 -13.09 -3.96
C GLU A 40 9.18 -13.03 -3.64
N LYS A 41 8.41 -12.64 -4.65
CA LYS A 41 6.97 -12.45 -4.55
C LYS A 41 6.26 -12.95 -5.80
N ASP A 42 5.14 -13.63 -5.59
CA ASP A 42 4.14 -13.88 -6.62
C ASP A 42 2.94 -12.98 -6.35
N VAL A 43 2.46 -12.30 -7.39
CA VAL A 43 1.25 -11.48 -7.33
C VAL A 43 0.18 -12.14 -8.17
N PHE A 44 -1.01 -12.26 -7.62
CA PHE A 44 -2.15 -12.89 -8.23
C PHE A 44 -3.33 -11.92 -8.34
N LYS A 45 -4.13 -12.09 -9.38
CA LYS A 45 -5.42 -11.40 -9.55
C LYS A 45 -6.45 -12.35 -10.16
N SER A 46 -7.72 -12.03 -9.96
CA SER A 46 -8.80 -12.70 -10.67
C SER A 46 -8.82 -12.29 -12.15
N ASP A 47 -9.15 -13.22 -13.05
CA ASP A 47 -9.50 -12.90 -14.44
C ASP A 47 -10.78 -12.08 -14.54
N HIS A 48 -11.66 -12.16 -13.53
CA HIS A 48 -12.91 -11.40 -13.46
C HIS A 48 -12.76 -10.05 -12.76
N PHE A 49 -11.55 -9.66 -12.34
CA PHE A 49 -11.31 -8.46 -11.53
C PHE A 49 -12.02 -7.19 -12.04
N PHE A 50 -12.02 -6.97 -13.36
CA PHE A 50 -12.60 -5.77 -13.96
C PHE A 50 -14.14 -5.75 -14.00
N TYR A 51 -14.80 -6.90 -13.74
CA TYR A 51 -16.26 -7.02 -13.71
C TYR A 51 -16.87 -6.76 -12.33
N TYR A 52 -16.04 -6.54 -11.30
CA TYR A 52 -16.52 -6.11 -9.99
C TYR A 52 -16.89 -4.63 -10.01
N THR A 53 -17.77 -4.21 -9.10
CA THR A 53 -18.26 -2.84 -9.01
C THR A 53 -17.56 -2.10 -7.88
N GLY A 54 -16.99 -0.93 -8.17
CA GLY A 54 -16.51 -0.03 -7.11
C GLY A 54 -17.57 1.02 -6.75
N ILE A 55 -18.14 1.63 -7.79
CA ILE A 55 -19.28 2.54 -7.69
C ILE A 55 -20.55 1.72 -7.89
N GLU A 56 -21.58 1.97 -7.08
CA GLU A 56 -22.86 1.25 -7.16
C GLU A 56 -23.39 1.22 -8.62
N GLY A 57 -23.78 0.04 -9.07
CA GLY A 57 -24.31 -0.18 -10.42
C GLY A 57 -23.31 -0.01 -11.58
N THR A 58 -22.03 0.28 -11.32
CA THR A 58 -21.03 0.53 -12.37
C THR A 58 -19.82 -0.40 -12.25
N PHE A 59 -19.59 -1.21 -13.29
CA PHE A 59 -18.39 -2.06 -13.36
C PHE A 59 -17.11 -1.23 -13.35
N PHE A 60 -16.09 -1.74 -12.66
CA PHE A 60 -14.78 -1.12 -12.55
C PHE A 60 -14.18 -0.82 -13.93
N GLU A 61 -14.32 -1.76 -14.87
CA GLU A 61 -13.92 -1.57 -16.27
C GLU A 61 -14.52 -0.31 -16.91
N SER A 62 -15.83 -0.11 -16.74
CA SER A 62 -16.54 1.04 -17.29
C SER A 62 -16.04 2.34 -16.65
N THR A 63 -15.85 2.34 -15.33
CA THR A 63 -15.35 3.52 -14.60
C THR A 63 -13.96 3.94 -15.05
N ILE A 64 -13.03 2.99 -15.22
CA ILE A 64 -11.66 3.30 -15.66
C ILE A 64 -11.62 3.68 -17.14
N LYS A 65 -12.35 2.98 -18.03
CA LYS A 65 -12.35 3.27 -19.47
C LYS A 65 -12.88 4.66 -19.81
N ASN A 66 -13.84 5.15 -19.02
CA ASN A 66 -14.39 6.51 -19.16
C ASN A 66 -13.38 7.61 -18.75
N ASN A 67 -12.22 7.25 -18.18
CA ASN A 67 -11.14 8.17 -17.87
C ASN A 67 -9.80 7.63 -18.43
N PRO A 68 -9.44 7.96 -19.69
CA PRO A 68 -8.27 7.40 -20.36
C PRO A 68 -6.94 7.59 -19.60
N ALA A 69 -6.75 8.75 -18.96
CA ALA A 69 -5.54 9.04 -18.18
C ALA A 69 -5.45 8.14 -16.94
N LEU A 70 -6.57 7.92 -16.25
CA LEU A 70 -6.65 7.00 -15.12
C LEU A 70 -6.45 5.56 -15.55
N ASN A 71 -7.08 5.13 -16.65
CA ASN A 71 -6.90 3.79 -17.20
C ASN A 71 -5.43 3.52 -17.54
N GLN A 72 -4.78 4.46 -18.22
CA GLN A 72 -3.36 4.35 -18.55
C GLN A 72 -2.51 4.22 -17.28
N THR A 73 -2.75 5.07 -16.28
CA THR A 73 -2.04 5.03 -14.99
C THR A 73 -2.26 3.68 -14.28
N PHE A 74 -3.50 3.18 -14.27
CA PHE A 74 -3.85 1.91 -13.64
C PHE A 74 -3.13 0.74 -14.31
N VAL A 75 -3.24 0.62 -15.63
CA VAL A 75 -2.61 -0.45 -16.42
C VAL A 75 -1.10 -0.43 -16.24
N GLN A 76 -0.46 0.75 -16.29
CA GLN A 76 0.98 0.87 -16.10
C GLN A 76 1.41 0.38 -14.70
N ASN A 77 0.71 0.78 -13.63
CA ASN A 77 1.05 0.33 -12.29
C ASN A 77 0.79 -1.18 -12.11
N LEU A 78 -0.29 -1.71 -12.67
CA LEU A 78 -0.58 -3.14 -12.59
C LEU A 78 0.48 -3.97 -13.35
N GLN A 79 0.97 -3.48 -14.48
CA GLN A 79 2.04 -4.12 -15.25
C GLN A 79 3.37 -4.20 -14.49
N LEU A 80 3.66 -3.26 -13.57
CA LEU A 80 4.85 -3.35 -12.71
C LEU A 80 4.85 -4.60 -11.82
N LEU A 81 3.67 -5.11 -11.48
CA LEU A 81 3.53 -6.33 -10.68
C LEU A 81 3.48 -7.60 -11.52
N ASN A 82 3.10 -7.47 -12.80
CA ASN A 82 2.85 -8.59 -13.71
C ASN A 82 2.02 -9.72 -13.05
N PRO A 83 0.80 -9.42 -12.54
CA PRO A 83 0.04 -10.38 -11.75
C PRO A 83 -0.41 -11.56 -12.60
N LYS A 84 -0.29 -12.76 -12.04
CA LYS A 84 -0.77 -14.02 -12.63
C LYS A 84 -2.27 -14.16 -12.36
N SER A 85 -2.96 -14.85 -13.26
CA SER A 85 -4.32 -15.32 -12.99
C SER A 85 -4.24 -16.43 -11.96
N TRP A 86 -4.87 -16.26 -10.79
CA TRP A 86 -4.93 -17.36 -9.83
C TRP A 86 -5.83 -18.50 -10.32
N GLN A 87 -6.80 -18.25 -11.21
CA GLN A 87 -7.68 -19.28 -11.76
C GLN A 87 -6.91 -20.37 -12.50
N LYS A 88 -5.76 -20.04 -13.10
CA LYS A 88 -4.92 -21.01 -13.82
C LYS A 88 -4.21 -21.98 -12.90
N ASP A 89 -3.94 -21.55 -11.67
CA ASP A 89 -3.24 -22.31 -10.63
C ASP A 89 -4.15 -22.52 -9.41
N GLN A 90 -5.47 -22.58 -9.64
CA GLN A 90 -6.47 -22.68 -8.57
C GLN A 90 -6.23 -23.95 -7.75
N ILE A 91 -6.22 -23.81 -6.42
CA ILE A 91 -6.14 -24.96 -5.51
C ILE A 91 -7.36 -25.11 -4.61
N HIS A 92 -8.16 -24.06 -4.42
CA HIS A 92 -9.37 -24.19 -3.61
C HIS A 92 -10.41 -25.07 -4.32
N ASP A 93 -11.10 -25.89 -3.55
CA ASP A 93 -12.13 -26.80 -4.06
C ASP A 93 -13.46 -26.03 -4.22
N THR A 94 -14.00 -26.01 -5.43
CA THR A 94 -15.27 -25.33 -5.73
C THR A 94 -16.50 -25.98 -5.08
N SER A 95 -16.36 -27.19 -4.54
CA SER A 95 -17.41 -27.87 -3.77
C SER A 95 -17.40 -27.51 -2.27
N CYS A 96 -16.36 -26.85 -1.79
CA CYS A 96 -16.27 -26.35 -0.41
C CYS A 96 -16.88 -24.94 -0.28
N SER A 97 -17.21 -24.54 0.96
CA SER A 97 -17.53 -23.15 1.30
C SER A 97 -16.35 -22.47 1.98
N TYR A 98 -16.21 -21.16 1.76
CA TYR A 98 -15.22 -20.30 2.38
C TYR A 98 -15.94 -19.05 2.87
N GLU A 99 -16.34 -19.03 4.14
CA GLU A 99 -17.34 -18.10 4.64
C GLU A 99 -16.72 -17.01 5.51
N TYR A 100 -17.19 -15.78 5.33
CA TYR A 100 -16.89 -14.62 6.17
C TYR A 100 -18.14 -13.77 6.32
N ASN A 101 -18.56 -13.47 7.56
CA ASN A 101 -19.80 -12.76 7.87
C ASN A 101 -21.03 -13.31 7.10
N ASP A 102 -21.21 -14.63 7.15
CA ASP A 102 -22.31 -15.38 6.50
C ASP A 102 -22.35 -15.28 4.95
N GLU A 103 -21.31 -14.73 4.32
CA GLU A 103 -21.15 -14.71 2.87
C GLU A 103 -20.11 -15.74 2.42
N ASN A 104 -20.44 -16.53 1.39
CA ASN A 104 -19.54 -17.51 0.80
C ASN A 104 -18.69 -16.90 -0.32
N PHE A 105 -17.38 -17.06 -0.21
CA PHE A 105 -16.37 -16.54 -1.12
C PHE A 105 -15.71 -17.61 -2.01
N VAL A 106 -16.32 -18.79 -2.13
CA VAL A 106 -15.89 -19.80 -3.12
C VAL A 106 -15.74 -19.17 -4.51
N THR A 107 -14.75 -19.61 -5.29
CA THR A 107 -14.39 -19.04 -6.61
C THR A 107 -13.85 -17.61 -6.59
N THR A 108 -13.32 -17.16 -5.46
CA THR A 108 -12.68 -15.84 -5.33
C THR A 108 -11.26 -15.93 -4.78
N SER A 109 -10.51 -14.84 -4.85
CA SER A 109 -9.18 -14.75 -4.23
C SER A 109 -9.18 -15.02 -2.73
N VAL A 110 -10.28 -14.76 -2.01
CA VAL A 110 -10.41 -15.05 -0.57
C VAL A 110 -10.38 -16.55 -0.32
N ALA A 111 -11.11 -17.35 -1.10
CA ALA A 111 -11.05 -18.82 -1.01
C ALA A 111 -9.68 -19.35 -1.40
N GLU A 112 -9.09 -18.81 -2.46
CA GLU A 112 -7.81 -19.25 -2.99
C GLU A 112 -6.65 -19.03 -2.00
N ILE A 113 -6.55 -17.84 -1.40
CA ILE A 113 -5.51 -17.58 -0.39
C ILE A 113 -5.74 -18.40 0.89
N SER A 114 -7.01 -18.64 1.25
CA SER A 114 -7.38 -19.47 2.41
C SER A 114 -6.89 -20.90 2.25
N GLU A 115 -7.11 -21.52 1.09
CA GLU A 115 -6.65 -22.88 0.83
C GLU A 115 -5.11 -22.96 0.84
N ARG A 116 -4.42 -21.94 0.31
CA ARG A 116 -2.96 -21.88 0.30
C ARG A 116 -2.39 -21.78 1.71
N ALA A 117 -3.02 -20.98 2.56
CA ALA A 117 -2.66 -20.86 3.98
C ALA A 117 -2.88 -22.19 4.73
N LEU A 118 -3.95 -22.92 4.41
CA LEU A 118 -4.26 -24.21 5.03
C LEU A 118 -3.27 -25.31 4.63
N VAL A 119 -2.91 -25.39 3.34
CA VAL A 119 -2.08 -26.48 2.79
C VAL A 119 -0.58 -26.25 3.05
N ALA A 120 -0.10 -25.00 3.05
CA ALA A 120 1.31 -24.69 3.19
C ALA A 120 1.68 -24.27 4.63
N ARG A 121 2.46 -25.11 5.32
CA ARG A 121 2.91 -24.86 6.72
C ARG A 121 3.64 -23.53 6.95
N ASN A 122 4.28 -22.97 5.93
CA ASN A 122 5.01 -21.68 5.99
C ASN A 122 4.48 -20.71 4.95
N PHE A 123 3.15 -20.58 4.87
CA PHE A 123 2.53 -19.62 3.98
C PHE A 123 2.71 -18.19 4.51
N TYR A 124 3.23 -17.31 3.64
CA TYR A 124 3.26 -15.87 3.88
C TYR A 124 2.60 -15.17 2.70
N GLY A 125 1.41 -14.63 2.94
CA GLY A 125 0.66 -13.88 1.95
C GLY A 125 -0.42 -13.02 2.58
N PHE A 126 -0.95 -12.09 1.80
CA PHE A 126 -2.03 -11.21 2.21
C PHE A 126 -2.97 -10.90 1.04
N LEU A 127 -4.19 -10.44 1.37
CA LEU A 127 -5.13 -9.82 0.45
C LEU A 127 -4.89 -8.31 0.40
N LEU A 128 -4.69 -7.77 -0.80
CA LEU A 128 -4.70 -6.34 -1.06
C LEU A 128 -6.13 -5.88 -1.37
N ASN A 129 -6.73 -5.12 -0.45
CA ASN A 129 -8.08 -4.62 -0.54
C ASN A 129 -8.14 -3.16 -1.00
N PHE A 130 -9.26 -2.77 -1.60
CA PHE A 130 -9.68 -1.38 -1.70
C PHE A 130 -10.16 -0.86 -0.33
N SER A 131 -10.00 0.44 -0.07
CA SER A 131 -10.48 1.04 1.19
C SER A 131 -12.00 0.97 1.30
N GLU A 132 -12.54 0.99 2.52
CA GLU A 132 -14.01 0.92 2.75
C GLU A 132 -14.64 -0.35 2.14
N SER A 133 -13.87 -1.44 2.04
CA SER A 133 -14.40 -2.74 1.63
C SER A 133 -15.32 -3.34 2.70
N LYS A 134 -16.15 -4.31 2.33
CA LYS A 134 -17.00 -5.08 3.26
C LYS A 134 -16.23 -5.86 4.33
N PHE A 135 -14.92 -6.00 4.16
CA PHE A 135 -14.02 -6.63 5.11
C PHE A 135 -13.63 -5.72 6.28
N GLY A 136 -14.03 -4.43 6.25
CA GLY A 136 -13.71 -3.47 7.30
C GLY A 136 -12.23 -3.06 7.28
N ASN A 137 -11.73 -2.65 8.45
CA ASN A 137 -10.35 -2.22 8.67
C ASN A 137 -9.53 -3.24 9.49
N GLU A 138 -10.01 -4.48 9.55
CA GLU A 138 -9.33 -5.54 10.30
C GLU A 138 -8.02 -5.94 9.57
N PRO A 139 -6.90 -6.11 10.30
CA PRO A 139 -5.61 -6.49 9.70
C PRO A 139 -5.58 -7.95 9.25
N SER A 140 -6.56 -8.75 9.66
CA SER A 140 -6.76 -10.13 9.23
C SER A 140 -8.24 -10.47 9.14
N LEU A 141 -8.57 -11.46 8.31
CA LEU A 141 -9.89 -12.06 8.19
C LEU A 141 -9.83 -13.47 8.72
N ASN A 142 -10.86 -13.85 9.46
CA ASN A 142 -11.07 -15.24 9.85
C ASN A 142 -12.07 -15.89 8.90
N ILE A 143 -11.58 -16.71 7.98
CA ILE A 143 -12.39 -17.41 6.99
C ILE A 143 -12.72 -18.81 7.52
N LEU A 144 -14.00 -19.18 7.48
CA LEU A 144 -14.46 -20.51 7.86
C LEU A 144 -14.58 -21.40 6.62
N LYS A 145 -13.76 -22.44 6.51
CA LYS A 145 -13.93 -23.48 5.49
C LYS A 145 -14.96 -24.50 5.96
N ASN A 146 -16.00 -24.72 5.16
CA ASN A 146 -17.09 -25.67 5.44
C ASN A 146 -17.71 -25.52 6.85
N ASN A 147 -17.80 -24.28 7.36
CA ASN A 147 -18.30 -23.95 8.70
C ASN A 147 -17.55 -24.64 9.86
N ALA A 148 -16.30 -25.07 9.65
CA ALA A 148 -15.54 -25.81 10.64
C ALA A 148 -14.10 -25.28 10.81
N ASP A 149 -13.33 -25.22 9.73
CA ASP A 149 -11.91 -24.88 9.83
C ASP A 149 -11.72 -23.36 9.76
N SER A 150 -11.16 -22.80 10.83
CA SER A 150 -10.87 -21.37 10.97
C SER A 150 -9.51 -21.05 10.36
N ILE A 151 -9.49 -20.18 9.35
CA ILE A 151 -8.28 -19.82 8.60
C ILE A 151 -8.08 -18.31 8.70
N GLU A 152 -7.00 -17.89 9.36
CA GLU A 152 -6.64 -16.47 9.44
C GLU A 152 -5.85 -16.04 8.20
N ILE A 153 -6.31 -14.98 7.54
CA ILE A 153 -5.70 -14.40 6.35
C ILE A 153 -5.38 -12.93 6.58
N ASP A 154 -4.12 -12.56 6.38
CA ASP A 154 -3.69 -11.16 6.50
C ASP A 154 -4.32 -10.28 5.40
N VAL A 155 -4.69 -9.06 5.76
CA VAL A 155 -5.25 -8.05 4.86
C VAL A 155 -4.43 -6.77 4.94
N VAL A 156 -4.25 -6.13 3.78
CA VAL A 156 -3.66 -4.79 3.68
C VAL A 156 -4.44 -3.94 2.69
N VAL A 157 -4.47 -2.64 2.93
CA VAL A 157 -5.12 -1.61 2.11
C VAL A 157 -4.09 -0.56 1.70
N THR A 158 -3.26 -0.14 2.66
CA THR A 158 -2.33 0.99 2.49
C THR A 158 -0.87 0.56 2.30
N PRO A 159 -0.01 1.42 1.72
CA PRO A 159 1.43 1.17 1.67
C PRO A 159 2.07 0.89 3.05
N GLU A 160 1.53 1.50 4.10
CA GLU A 160 2.00 1.39 5.48
C GLU A 160 1.70 0.03 6.06
N GLU A 161 0.51 -0.50 5.78
CA GLU A 161 0.12 -1.84 6.20
C GLU A 161 0.98 -2.89 5.49
N ILE A 162 1.29 -2.70 4.20
CA ILE A 162 2.25 -3.55 3.48
C ILE A 162 3.61 -3.51 4.17
N GLU A 163 4.12 -2.33 4.49
CA GLU A 163 5.42 -2.17 5.15
C GLU A 163 5.45 -2.79 6.55
N SER A 164 4.40 -2.55 7.34
CA SER A 164 4.23 -3.12 8.67
C SER A 164 4.14 -4.65 8.60
N TRP A 165 3.42 -5.19 7.62
CA TRP A 165 3.33 -6.62 7.37
C TRP A 165 4.70 -7.22 7.02
N LEU A 166 5.46 -6.59 6.12
CA LEU A 166 6.81 -7.04 5.75
C LEU A 166 7.77 -7.04 6.94
N ILE A 167 7.69 -6.03 7.81
CA ILE A 167 8.49 -5.95 9.04
C ILE A 167 8.07 -7.07 10.02
N ASN A 168 6.78 -7.21 10.29
CA ASN A 168 6.24 -8.17 11.25
C ASN A 168 6.50 -9.62 10.85
N ARG A 169 6.51 -9.92 9.54
CA ARG A 169 6.83 -11.25 9.00
C ARG A 169 8.34 -11.45 8.77
N GLY A 170 9.18 -10.48 9.13
CA GLY A 170 10.65 -10.58 9.06
C GLY A 170 11.24 -10.47 7.65
N PHE A 171 10.47 -10.01 6.65
CA PHE A 171 10.98 -9.73 5.31
C PHE A 171 11.80 -8.45 5.24
N ILE A 172 11.53 -7.51 6.15
CA ILE A 172 12.28 -6.26 6.33
C ILE A 172 12.77 -6.17 7.76
N ASN A 173 14.05 -5.86 7.96
CA ASN A 173 14.58 -5.51 9.26
C ASN A 173 14.48 -3.98 9.46
N PRO A 174 13.64 -3.48 10.38
CA PRO A 174 13.49 -2.03 10.59
C PRO A 174 14.74 -1.37 11.21
N ARG A 175 15.69 -2.19 11.68
CA ARG A 175 17.01 -1.74 12.16
C ARG A 175 18.05 -1.69 11.06
N GLU A 176 17.73 -2.14 9.85
CA GLU A 176 18.63 -2.06 8.72
C GLU A 176 18.82 -0.58 8.33
N ASP A 177 20.07 -0.17 8.27
CA ASP A 177 20.43 1.15 7.79
C ASP A 177 20.22 1.24 6.27
N TYR A 178 20.01 2.45 5.79
CA TYR A 178 19.91 2.67 4.35
C TYR A 178 21.23 2.34 3.64
N ASP A 179 21.16 1.49 2.63
CA ASP A 179 22.29 1.22 1.73
C ASP A 179 22.49 2.40 0.76
N GLU A 180 23.59 3.15 0.92
CA GLU A 180 23.94 4.27 0.04
C GLU A 180 24.29 3.85 -1.40
N ALA A 181 24.49 2.55 -1.68
CA ALA A 181 24.60 2.03 -3.04
C ALA A 181 23.22 1.81 -3.69
N SER A 182 22.12 1.92 -2.92
CA SER A 182 20.76 1.78 -3.41
C SER A 182 20.42 2.83 -4.47
N ARG A 183 19.74 2.40 -5.54
CA ARG A 183 19.16 3.28 -6.57
C ARG A 183 17.75 3.77 -6.21
N ILE A 184 17.27 3.42 -5.02
CA ILE A 184 15.94 3.78 -4.52
C ILE A 184 16.15 4.61 -3.26
N ALA A 185 15.41 5.71 -3.12
CA ALA A 185 15.42 6.54 -1.92
C ALA A 185 15.09 5.71 -0.65
N PRO A 186 15.60 6.09 0.53
CA PRO A 186 15.32 5.36 1.76
C PRO A 186 13.82 5.27 2.03
N ALA A 187 13.39 4.16 2.63
CA ALA A 187 12.09 4.13 3.29
C ALA A 187 12.14 4.93 4.59
N ASP A 188 10.99 5.36 5.10
CA ASP A 188 10.89 6.24 6.26
C ASP A 188 11.58 5.59 7.49
N PHE A 189 11.44 4.26 7.66
CA PHE A 189 12.10 3.49 8.71
C PHE A 189 13.64 3.39 8.57
N GLN A 190 14.21 3.71 7.41
CA GLN A 190 15.66 3.73 7.18
C GLN A 190 16.27 5.12 7.41
N THR A 191 15.45 6.09 7.85
CA THR A 191 15.86 7.46 8.13
C THR A 191 15.73 7.79 9.62
N VAL A 192 16.12 9.01 10.00
CA VAL A 192 15.88 9.55 11.35
C VAL A 192 14.39 9.64 11.71
N LEU A 193 13.48 9.62 10.73
CA LEU A 193 12.04 9.73 10.95
C LEU A 193 11.46 8.52 11.71
N LYS A 194 12.21 7.42 11.82
CA LYS A 194 11.86 6.26 12.65
C LYS A 194 11.89 6.57 14.15
N ASP A 195 12.61 7.61 14.57
CA ASP A 195 12.75 7.97 15.98
C ASP A 195 11.47 8.66 16.51
N GLY A 196 10.60 7.86 17.11
CA GLY A 196 9.35 8.32 17.72
C GLY A 196 9.53 9.22 18.95
N ALA A 197 10.74 9.36 19.51
CA ALA A 197 11.01 10.35 20.56
C ALA A 197 11.17 11.77 19.96
N ILE A 198 11.60 11.87 18.70
CA ILE A 198 11.86 13.14 18.00
C ILE A 198 10.71 13.50 17.06
N PHE A 199 10.13 12.51 16.38
CA PHE A 199 9.13 12.71 15.34
C PHE A 199 7.78 12.09 15.71
N GLU A 200 6.71 12.69 15.19
CA GLU A 200 5.37 12.13 15.20
C GLU A 200 4.79 12.09 13.79
N LYS A 201 4.05 11.02 13.47
CA LYS A 201 3.32 10.94 12.21
C LYS A 201 2.17 11.92 12.24
N THR A 202 1.99 12.68 11.16
CA THR A 202 0.83 13.58 11.01
C THR A 202 -0.30 12.90 10.23
N ASN A 203 -1.49 13.50 10.29
CA ASN A 203 -2.64 13.11 9.47
C ASN A 203 -2.74 13.92 8.16
N TYR A 204 -1.68 14.67 7.80
CA TYR A 204 -1.69 15.45 6.57
C TYR A 204 -1.67 14.55 5.32
N PRO A 205 -2.19 15.04 4.18
CA PRO A 205 -2.01 14.37 2.90
C PRO A 205 -0.54 14.06 2.63
N ARG A 206 -0.31 12.90 2.03
CA ARG A 206 1.03 12.45 1.66
C ARG A 206 1.68 13.42 0.68
N ASN A 207 2.93 13.75 0.91
CA ASN A 207 3.72 14.51 -0.03
C ASN A 207 4.47 13.55 -0.97
N ASN A 208 4.05 13.51 -2.24
CA ASN A 208 4.58 12.56 -3.25
C ASN A 208 4.56 11.09 -2.78
N GLY A 209 3.48 10.70 -2.08
CA GLY A 209 3.29 9.34 -1.55
C GLY A 209 3.97 9.04 -0.22
N ARG A 210 4.80 9.96 0.30
CA ARG A 210 5.52 9.81 1.58
C ARG A 210 4.72 10.40 2.74
N ILE A 211 4.90 9.81 3.92
CA ILE A 211 4.29 10.29 5.16
C ILE A 211 4.92 11.64 5.54
N VAL A 212 4.08 12.55 6.02
CA VAL A 212 4.54 13.81 6.60
C VAL A 212 4.71 13.62 8.10
N TYR A 213 5.94 13.79 8.58
CA TYR A 213 6.25 13.73 10.00
C TYR A 213 6.37 15.15 10.55
N LYS A 214 5.95 15.36 11.79
CA LYS A 214 6.22 16.59 12.52
C LYS A 214 7.33 16.34 13.52
N ARG A 215 8.30 17.25 13.60
CA ARG A 215 9.29 17.22 14.66
C ARG A 215 8.66 17.78 15.94
N LYS A 216 8.71 17.01 17.01
CA LYS A 216 8.08 17.38 18.28
C LYS A 216 8.70 18.66 18.83
N GLY A 217 7.84 19.55 19.32
CA GLY A 217 8.24 20.85 19.87
C GLY A 217 8.64 21.90 18.84
N THR A 218 8.46 21.64 17.54
CA THR A 218 8.70 22.63 16.48
C THR A 218 7.52 22.68 15.50
N ASN A 219 7.55 23.62 14.56
CA ASN A 219 6.63 23.68 13.42
C ASN A 219 7.26 23.06 12.16
N GLU A 220 8.28 22.22 12.30
CA GLU A 220 8.96 21.61 11.16
C GLU A 220 8.24 20.32 10.73
N LEU A 221 7.82 20.28 9.48
CA LEU A 221 7.32 19.09 8.79
C LEU A 221 8.45 18.47 7.96
N TRP A 222 8.67 17.17 8.12
CA TRP A 222 9.76 16.41 7.54
C TRP A 222 9.21 15.30 6.64
N VAL A 223 9.70 15.22 5.41
CA VAL A 223 9.27 14.23 4.41
C VAL A 223 10.47 13.71 3.62
N VAL A 224 10.62 12.39 3.51
CA VAL A 224 11.65 11.80 2.63
C VAL A 224 11.44 12.26 1.18
N ASP A 225 12.49 12.70 0.49
CA ASP A 225 12.41 12.91 -0.95
C ASP A 225 12.41 11.54 -1.67
N SER A 226 11.31 11.21 -2.34
CA SER A 226 11.13 9.95 -3.06
C SER A 226 11.78 9.93 -4.46
N ALA A 227 12.39 11.03 -4.91
CA ALA A 227 12.95 11.12 -6.25
C ALA A 227 14.20 10.24 -6.42
N ILE A 228 14.17 9.37 -7.44
CA ILE A 228 15.26 8.43 -7.77
C ILE A 228 16.61 9.14 -7.95
N LYS A 229 16.62 10.36 -8.50
CA LYS A 229 17.83 11.17 -8.68
C LYS A 229 18.51 11.58 -7.37
N HIS A 230 17.82 11.42 -6.24
CA HIS A 230 18.29 11.73 -4.91
C HIS A 230 18.54 10.46 -4.08
N ALA A 231 18.50 9.27 -4.69
CA ALA A 231 18.91 8.04 -4.03
C ALA A 231 20.44 7.97 -3.77
N GLY A 232 20.83 7.03 -2.93
CA GLY A 232 22.20 6.77 -2.49
C GLY A 232 22.71 7.82 -1.50
N ALA A 233 24.00 8.15 -1.55
CA ALA A 233 24.63 9.10 -0.63
C ALA A 233 24.03 10.53 -0.64
N LYS A 234 23.14 10.85 -1.59
CA LYS A 234 22.43 12.14 -1.68
C LYS A 234 21.01 12.08 -1.13
N ALA A 235 20.62 10.97 -0.52
CA ALA A 235 19.32 10.81 0.11
C ALA A 235 19.12 11.87 1.19
N HIS A 236 18.01 12.57 1.09
CA HIS A 236 17.70 13.65 1.99
C HIS A 236 16.19 13.72 2.27
N ILE A 237 15.89 14.48 3.31
CA ILE A 237 14.57 14.79 3.79
C ILE A 237 14.31 16.26 3.45
N GLU A 238 13.16 16.52 2.86
CA GLU A 238 12.63 17.85 2.61
C GLU A 238 11.94 18.36 3.87
N ILE A 239 12.23 19.61 4.26
CA ILE A 239 11.72 20.20 5.50
C ILE A 239 10.89 21.43 5.16
N PHE A 240 9.68 21.48 5.71
CA PHE A 240 8.72 22.56 5.50
C PHE A 240 8.29 23.16 6.84
N ASP A 241 7.89 24.43 6.82
CA ASP A 241 7.21 25.05 7.95
C ASP A 241 5.71 24.71 7.90
N GLU A 242 5.16 24.20 9.00
CA GLU A 242 3.76 23.77 9.09
C GLU A 242 2.78 24.92 8.87
N ASN A 243 3.07 26.10 9.42
CA ASN A 243 2.15 27.24 9.39
C ASN A 243 2.14 27.93 8.02
N SER A 244 3.31 28.27 7.50
CA SER A 244 3.46 28.97 6.22
C SER A 244 3.48 28.02 5.03
N ARG A 245 3.60 26.70 5.26
CA ARG A 245 3.74 25.63 4.26
C ARG A 245 5.00 25.76 3.39
N LYS A 246 5.90 26.70 3.67
CA LYS A 246 7.07 26.99 2.83
C LYS A 246 8.21 26.02 3.10
N HIS A 247 8.96 25.69 2.05
CA HIS A 247 10.18 24.92 2.16
C HIS A 247 11.23 25.68 2.99
N LEU A 248 11.77 25.03 4.01
CA LEU A 248 12.80 25.55 4.90
C LEU A 248 14.21 25.16 4.46
N GLY A 249 14.36 24.03 3.78
CA GLY A 249 15.63 23.43 3.40
C GLY A 249 15.57 21.91 3.53
N THR A 250 16.74 21.27 3.50
CA THR A 250 16.83 19.80 3.53
C THR A 250 17.62 19.31 4.74
N SER A 251 17.54 18.02 5.04
CA SER A 251 18.45 17.33 5.96
C SER A 251 18.93 16.03 5.32
N LEU A 252 20.15 15.59 5.63
CA LEU A 252 20.56 14.23 5.29
C LEU A 252 19.63 13.23 5.98
N TYR A 253 19.36 12.10 5.30
CA TYR A 253 18.40 11.10 5.76
C TYR A 253 18.71 10.52 7.16
N ASN A 254 19.99 10.51 7.55
CA ASN A 254 20.50 9.98 8.82
C ASN A 254 20.82 11.08 9.85
N GLN A 255 20.39 12.33 9.63
CA GLN A 255 20.63 13.45 10.55
C GLN A 255 19.34 14.20 10.88
N VAL A 256 19.26 14.72 12.11
CA VAL A 256 18.22 15.68 12.53
C VAL A 256 18.82 17.08 12.48
N LYS A 257 19.11 17.57 11.27
CA LYS A 257 19.76 18.88 11.07
C LYS A 257 19.27 19.57 9.79
N LEU A 258 18.56 20.68 9.95
CA LEU A 258 18.16 21.54 8.84
C LEU A 258 19.37 22.23 8.18
N ASP A 259 19.47 22.09 6.86
CA ASP A 259 20.39 22.82 5.99
C ASP A 259 19.62 23.79 5.09
N ILE A 260 19.61 25.06 5.48
CA ILE A 260 18.90 26.14 4.78
C ILE A 260 19.51 26.50 3.43
N ARG A 261 20.75 26.03 3.12
CA ARG A 261 21.39 26.33 1.83
C ARG A 261 20.67 25.68 0.66
N TYR A 262 19.90 24.63 0.93
CA TYR A 262 19.08 23.93 -0.06
C TYR A 262 17.62 24.39 -0.06
N LYS A 263 17.31 25.51 0.59
CA LYS A 263 15.97 26.10 0.55
C LYS A 263 15.58 26.44 -0.90
N VAL A 264 14.29 26.26 -1.21
CA VAL A 264 13.71 26.56 -2.51
C VAL A 264 12.52 27.50 -2.28
N ASP A 265 12.67 28.78 -2.60
CA ASP A 265 11.75 29.85 -2.13
C ASP A 265 10.29 29.70 -2.58
N ASN A 266 10.04 29.06 -3.71
CA ASN A 266 8.69 28.86 -4.27
C ASN A 266 8.16 27.44 -4.06
N ARG A 267 8.84 26.61 -3.27
CA ARG A 267 8.39 25.26 -2.96
C ARG A 267 7.54 25.29 -1.69
N SER A 268 6.38 24.66 -1.75
CA SER A 268 5.48 24.49 -0.62
C SER A 268 4.99 23.05 -0.51
N ILE A 269 4.59 22.66 0.68
CA ILE A 269 3.91 21.38 0.94
C ILE A 269 2.39 21.57 0.83
N ASN A 270 1.72 20.63 0.17
CA ASN A 270 0.27 20.58 0.14
C ASN A 270 -0.22 19.78 1.36
N LEU A 271 -0.97 20.43 2.25
CA LEU A 271 -1.53 19.83 3.46
C LEU A 271 -3.05 19.59 3.36
N GLY A 272 -3.64 19.76 2.17
CA GLY A 272 -5.09 19.86 1.97
C GLY A 272 -5.46 21.25 1.48
#